data_AF-A0A348WAQ3-F1
#
_entry.id   AF-A0A348WAQ3-F1
#
_cell.length_a   1.000
_cell.length_b   1.000
_cell.length_c   1.000
_cell.angle_alpha   90.00
_cell.angle_beta   90.00
_cell.angle_gamma   90.00
#
_symmetry.space_group_name_H-M   'P 1'
#
loop_
_entity.id
_entity.type
_entity.pdbx_description
1 polymer ?
#
loop_
_entity_poly.entity_id
_entity_poly.type
_entity_poly.pdbx_seq_one_letter_code
_entity_poly.pdbx_strand_id
1 'polypeptide(L)'
;MATIVLSAAGAAIGGSIGGSVLGLSSAAIGRFAGGLIGRSLDQRLMGQGSDVVETGRVNRLRLTGAGEGDAVAQVFGRMRLAGQVIWATEFRQDVTVSGGGGGGKGRPRPAQPTTRSYSYSLSLAIAICEGEITHLGRVWADGDEIAPDSITMRVYRGTRDQLPDPCIEAVEGAGSVPAYRGIAYVVIEDLDLGQFANRVPQFTFEVARPAPAEAPGGASAPAQGLRAVALLPGSGEYALATSP
;
A
#
# COMPACT_ATOMS: atom_id res chain seq x y z
N MET A 1 -33.26 7.41 -19.82
CA MET A 1 -34.52 6.62 -19.87
C MET A 1 -35.48 7.13 -20.96
N ALA A 2 -35.37 8.38 -21.42
CA ALA A 2 -36.17 8.94 -22.51
C ALA A 2 -35.94 8.22 -23.86
N THR A 3 -34.75 7.66 -24.10
CA THR A 3 -34.43 6.89 -25.32
C THR A 3 -35.35 5.69 -25.50
N ILE A 4 -35.60 4.94 -24.43
CA ILE A 4 -36.45 3.74 -24.48
C ILE A 4 -37.92 4.15 -24.65
N VAL A 5 -38.36 5.20 -23.94
CA VAL A 5 -39.76 5.66 -23.99
C VAL A 5 -40.10 6.31 -25.33
N LEU A 6 -39.26 7.22 -25.84
CA LEU A 6 -39.49 7.89 -27.13
C LEU A 6 -39.26 6.96 -28.33
N SER A 7 -38.35 5.99 -28.25
CA SER A 7 -38.22 4.98 -29.32
C SER A 7 -39.43 4.06 -29.37
N ALA A 8 -40.02 3.69 -28.23
CA ALA A 8 -41.27 2.94 -28.18
C ALA A 8 -42.46 3.76 -28.71
N ALA A 9 -42.58 5.04 -28.33
CA ALA A 9 -43.62 5.94 -28.83
C ALA A 9 -43.47 6.20 -30.34
N GLY A 10 -42.24 6.43 -30.82
CA GLY A 10 -41.94 6.60 -32.24
C GLY A 10 -42.24 5.33 -33.05
N ALA A 11 -41.95 4.15 -32.50
CA ALA A 11 -42.32 2.88 -33.12
C ALA A 11 -43.84 2.69 -33.22
N ALA A 12 -44.59 3.08 -32.19
CA ALA A 12 -46.04 2.99 -32.17
C ALA A 12 -46.71 3.95 -33.17
N ILE A 13 -46.25 5.20 -33.23
CA ILE A 13 -46.73 6.19 -34.19
C ILE A 13 -46.35 5.77 -35.62
N GLY A 14 -45.09 5.37 -35.84
CA GLY A 14 -44.63 4.87 -37.14
C GLY A 14 -45.40 3.62 -37.59
N GLY A 15 -45.71 2.70 -36.68
CA GLY A 15 -46.52 1.51 -36.97
C GLY A 15 -47.99 1.82 -37.29
N SER A 16 -48.56 2.85 -36.67
CA SER A 16 -49.96 3.26 -36.89
C SER A 16 -50.22 3.88 -38.27
N ILE A 17 -49.19 4.44 -38.91
CA ILE A 17 -49.29 5.07 -40.24
C ILE A 17 -49.28 4.03 -41.38
N GLY A 18 -49.01 2.75 -41.08
CA GLY A 18 -49.26 1.62 -41.99
C GLY A 18 -48.54 1.70 -43.34
N GLY A 19 -47.34 1.11 -43.42
CA GLY A 19 -46.64 0.98 -44.71
C GLY A 19 -45.15 0.69 -44.57
N SER A 20 -44.59 0.01 -45.56
CA SER A 20 -43.14 -0.04 -45.76
C SER A 20 -42.78 1.00 -46.82
N VAL A 21 -41.85 1.89 -46.49
CA VAL A 21 -41.29 2.83 -47.47
C VAL A 21 -39.87 2.34 -47.70
N LEU A 22 -39.56 1.99 -48.96
CA LEU A 22 -38.25 1.48 -49.39
C LEU A 22 -37.80 0.17 -48.70
N GLY A 23 -38.74 -0.74 -48.41
CA GLY A 23 -38.45 -2.06 -47.83
C GLY A 23 -38.17 -2.07 -46.31
N LEU A 24 -38.26 -0.91 -45.65
CA LEU A 24 -38.17 -0.78 -44.19
C LEU A 24 -39.55 -0.45 -43.61
N SER A 25 -39.91 -1.08 -42.49
CA SER A 25 -41.19 -0.82 -41.85
C SER A 25 -41.21 0.60 -41.27
N SER A 26 -42.31 1.32 -41.48
CA SER A 26 -42.55 2.65 -40.88
C SER A 26 -42.38 2.66 -39.36
N ALA A 27 -42.67 1.55 -38.69
CA ALA A 27 -42.37 1.34 -37.27
C ALA A 27 -40.87 1.36 -36.96
N ALA A 28 -40.01 0.78 -37.81
CA ALA A 28 -38.57 0.81 -37.63
C ALA A 28 -38.00 2.23 -37.82
N ILE A 29 -38.51 2.97 -38.81
CA ILE A 29 -38.13 4.37 -39.05
C ILE A 29 -38.53 5.25 -37.86
N GLY A 30 -39.76 5.09 -37.36
CA GLY A 30 -40.25 5.82 -36.19
C GLY A 30 -39.48 5.47 -34.91
N ARG A 31 -39.11 4.20 -34.72
CA ARG A 31 -38.27 3.76 -33.59
C ARG A 31 -36.88 4.38 -33.64
N PHE A 32 -36.29 4.44 -34.84
CA PHE A 32 -34.97 5.03 -35.05
C PHE A 32 -34.99 6.54 -34.79
N ALA A 33 -35.96 7.27 -35.36
CA ALA A 33 -36.11 8.70 -35.12
C ALA A 33 -36.38 9.03 -33.65
N GLY A 34 -37.27 8.28 -32.98
CA GLY A 34 -37.56 8.43 -31.55
C GLY A 34 -36.36 8.10 -30.66
N GLY A 35 -35.55 7.11 -31.04
CA GLY A 35 -34.31 6.75 -30.36
C GLY A 35 -33.23 7.83 -30.48
N LEU A 36 -33.07 8.47 -31.64
CA LEU A 36 -32.11 9.56 -31.83
C LEU A 36 -32.47 10.80 -30.99
N ILE A 37 -33.75 11.21 -31.01
CA ILE A 37 -34.23 12.34 -30.22
C ILE A 37 -34.14 12.02 -28.73
N GLY A 38 -34.61 10.84 -28.32
CA GLY A 38 -34.52 10.38 -26.93
C GLY A 38 -33.08 10.28 -26.41
N ARG A 39 -32.13 9.89 -27.26
CA ARG A 39 -30.69 9.87 -26.93
C ARG A 39 -30.13 11.27 -26.72
N SER A 40 -30.52 12.24 -27.55
CA SER A 40 -30.11 13.64 -27.40
C SER A 40 -30.64 14.28 -26.12
N LEU A 41 -31.86 13.91 -25.70
CA LEU A 41 -32.49 14.36 -24.46
C LEU A 41 -31.90 13.66 -23.24
N ASP A 42 -31.69 12.35 -23.29
CA ASP A 42 -31.01 11.61 -22.22
C ASP A 42 -29.57 12.14 -21.99
N GLN A 43 -28.84 12.46 -23.07
CA GLN A 43 -27.50 13.06 -22.99
C GLN A 43 -27.50 14.51 -22.46
N ARG A 44 -28.58 15.26 -22.66
CA ARG A 44 -28.72 16.62 -22.12
C ARG A 44 -29.17 16.63 -20.66
N LEU A 45 -29.99 15.65 -20.24
CA LEU A 45 -30.54 15.58 -18.89
C LEU A 45 -29.61 14.89 -17.88
N MET A 46 -28.83 13.88 -18.31
CA MET A 46 -27.84 13.20 -17.45
C MET A 46 -26.46 13.90 -17.45
N GLY A 47 -26.37 15.08 -18.07
CA GLY A 47 -25.11 15.75 -18.37
C GLY A 47 -24.33 15.01 -19.46
N GLN A 48 -23.43 15.72 -20.14
CA GLN A 48 -22.46 15.12 -21.07
C GLN A 48 -21.41 14.29 -20.30
N GLY A 49 -21.86 13.29 -19.55
CA GLY A 49 -21.00 12.42 -18.76
C GLY A 49 -20.14 11.54 -19.68
N SER A 50 -18.83 11.55 -19.42
CA SER A 50 -17.85 10.64 -20.01
C SER A 50 -18.23 9.17 -19.75
N ASP A 51 -17.70 8.27 -20.58
CA ASP A 51 -17.80 6.82 -20.37
C ASP A 51 -17.45 6.44 -18.93
N VAL A 52 -18.12 5.39 -18.43
CA VAL A 52 -17.93 4.89 -17.06
C VAL A 52 -16.49 4.41 -16.91
N VAL A 53 -15.68 5.16 -16.16
CA VAL A 53 -14.36 4.71 -15.74
C VAL A 53 -14.54 3.69 -14.61
N GLU A 54 -13.97 2.50 -14.76
CA GLU A 54 -13.89 1.54 -13.65
C GLU A 54 -13.03 2.15 -12.53
N THR A 55 -13.65 2.46 -11.39
CA THR A 55 -12.96 3.06 -10.24
C THR A 55 -13.24 2.26 -8.97
N GLY A 56 -12.29 2.28 -8.03
CA GLY A 56 -12.53 1.84 -6.65
C GLY A 56 -12.59 0.32 -6.42
N ARG A 57 -12.01 -0.53 -7.28
CA ARG A 57 -11.90 -1.96 -6.98
C ARG A 57 -11.06 -2.14 -5.71
N VAL A 58 -11.71 -2.57 -4.63
CA VAL A 58 -11.08 -2.69 -3.31
C VAL A 58 -10.05 -3.82 -3.33
N ASN A 59 -8.79 -3.46 -3.10
CA ASN A 59 -7.75 -4.45 -2.86
C ASN A 59 -7.83 -4.95 -1.41
N ARG A 60 -8.30 -6.19 -1.22
CA ARG A 60 -8.39 -6.85 0.09
C ARG A 60 -7.11 -7.57 0.49
N LEU A 61 -6.23 -7.85 -0.47
CA LEU A 61 -5.00 -8.60 -0.24
C LEU A 61 -3.80 -7.67 -0.48
N ARG A 62 -3.16 -7.27 0.62
CA ARG A 62 -1.98 -6.40 0.60
C ARG A 62 -0.74 -7.28 0.73
N LEU A 63 -0.04 -7.49 -0.38
CA LEU A 63 1.19 -8.27 -0.44
C LEU A 63 2.35 -7.36 -0.81
N THR A 64 3.50 -7.62 -0.19
CA THR A 64 4.75 -6.97 -0.53
C THR A 64 5.23 -7.48 -1.88
N GLY A 65 5.38 -6.58 -2.84
CA GLY A 65 5.94 -6.89 -4.17
C GLY A 65 7.46 -6.78 -4.20
N ALA A 66 8.09 -7.39 -5.20
CA ALA A 66 9.51 -7.20 -5.53
C ALA A 66 9.75 -7.13 -7.04
N GLY A 67 8.67 -7.08 -7.83
CA GLY A 67 8.75 -6.96 -9.28
C GLY A 67 8.97 -5.52 -9.73
N GLU A 68 9.44 -5.35 -10.96
CA GLU A 68 9.47 -4.05 -11.63
C GLU A 68 8.13 -3.81 -12.36
N GLY A 69 7.72 -2.53 -12.45
CA GLY A 69 6.51 -2.13 -13.18
C GLY A 69 5.25 -1.96 -12.32
N ASP A 70 5.32 -2.30 -11.02
CA ASP A 70 4.25 -1.96 -10.08
C ASP A 70 4.17 -0.43 -9.88
N ALA A 71 2.94 0.07 -9.73
CA ALA A 71 2.69 1.50 -9.57
C ALA A 71 3.03 1.97 -8.15
N VAL A 72 3.59 3.18 -8.04
CA VAL A 72 3.84 3.82 -6.74
C VAL A 72 2.53 4.19 -6.08
N ALA A 73 2.32 3.72 -4.84
CA ALA A 73 1.12 4.03 -4.09
C ALA A 73 1.07 5.52 -3.70
N GLN A 74 -0.09 6.14 -3.91
CA GLN A 74 -0.39 7.47 -3.40
C GLN A 74 -1.55 7.38 -2.39
N VAL A 75 -1.33 7.89 -1.19
CA VAL A 75 -2.28 7.75 -0.08
C VAL A 75 -2.48 9.07 0.65
N PHE A 76 -3.70 9.30 1.13
CA PHE A 76 -4.02 10.46 1.95
C PHE A 76 -4.79 9.99 3.20
N GLY A 77 -4.39 10.48 4.37
CA GLY A 77 -4.88 10.04 5.66
C GLY A 77 -4.05 8.92 6.27
N ARG A 78 -4.69 8.13 7.15
CA ARG A 78 -4.09 6.99 7.85
C ARG A 78 -4.56 5.70 7.22
N MET A 79 -3.66 4.95 6.59
CA MET A 79 -3.99 3.70 5.90
C MET A 79 -2.87 2.68 6.04
N ARG A 80 -3.24 1.40 6.02
CA ARG A 80 -2.28 0.30 5.93
C ARG A 80 -1.94 0.04 4.46
N LEU A 81 -0.66 0.02 4.13
CA LEU A 81 -0.13 -0.25 2.79
C LEU A 81 0.80 -1.46 2.83
N ALA A 82 0.79 -2.25 1.76
CA ALA A 82 1.92 -3.11 1.47
C ALA A 82 3.00 -2.27 0.80
N GLY A 83 4.25 -2.48 1.22
CA GLY A 83 5.38 -1.88 0.54
C GLY A 83 5.88 -2.73 -0.62
N GLN A 84 6.90 -2.25 -1.30
CA GLN A 84 7.58 -2.94 -2.39
C GLN A 84 9.08 -2.96 -2.09
N VAL A 85 9.71 -4.14 -2.19
CA VAL A 85 11.15 -4.27 -1.99
C VAL A 85 11.87 -3.56 -3.12
N ILE A 86 12.74 -2.61 -2.78
CA ILE A 86 13.53 -1.80 -3.73
C ILE A 86 15.03 -2.09 -3.67
N TRP A 87 15.48 -2.73 -2.58
CA TRP A 87 16.85 -3.19 -2.38
C TRP A 87 16.85 -4.30 -1.33
N ALA A 88 17.75 -5.27 -1.48
CA ALA A 88 18.00 -6.30 -0.48
C ALA A 88 19.42 -6.84 -0.63
N THR A 89 20.05 -7.22 0.48
CA THR A 89 21.33 -7.94 0.46
C THR A 89 21.12 -9.41 0.12
N GLU A 90 22.23 -10.10 -0.18
CA GLU A 90 22.24 -11.56 -0.15
C GLU A 90 21.94 -12.09 1.27
N PHE A 91 21.45 -13.32 1.36
CA PHE A 91 21.22 -13.98 2.64
C PHE A 91 22.54 -14.26 3.35
N ARG A 92 22.69 -13.79 4.58
CA ARG A 92 23.78 -14.15 5.46
C ARG A 92 23.39 -15.37 6.28
N GLN A 93 24.21 -16.42 6.23
CA GLN A 93 24.00 -17.64 7.00
C GLN A 93 25.00 -17.72 8.15
N ASP A 94 24.52 -17.83 9.38
CA ASP A 94 25.34 -18.09 10.55
C ASP A 94 25.14 -19.55 11.02
N VAL A 95 26.25 -20.25 11.30
CA VAL A 95 26.25 -21.67 11.71
C VAL A 95 26.78 -21.77 13.13
N THR A 96 25.92 -22.17 14.06
CA THR A 96 26.32 -22.44 15.44
C THR A 96 26.46 -23.94 15.65
N VAL A 97 27.64 -24.38 16.07
CA VAL A 97 27.92 -25.79 16.38
C VAL A 97 27.96 -25.94 17.90
N SER A 98 27.04 -26.73 18.45
CA SER A 98 27.02 -27.08 19.88
C SER A 98 27.26 -28.58 20.06
N GLY A 99 28.09 -28.95 21.03
CA GLY A 99 28.45 -30.35 21.29
C GLY A 99 29.77 -30.79 20.63
N GLY A 100 30.66 -31.36 21.45
CA GLY A 100 32.01 -31.78 21.04
C GLY A 100 32.98 -31.65 22.20
N GLY A 101 32.79 -32.44 23.27
CA GLY A 101 33.57 -32.35 24.50
C GLY A 101 33.80 -33.72 25.15
N GLY A 102 34.28 -34.68 24.36
CA GLY A 102 34.76 -35.98 24.86
C GLY A 102 36.28 -36.03 24.78
N GLY A 103 36.98 -35.44 25.75
CA GLY A 103 38.44 -35.42 25.71
C GLY A 103 39.12 -34.65 26.85
N GLY A 104 38.56 -34.68 28.06
CA GLY A 104 39.21 -34.17 29.27
C GLY A 104 39.59 -35.34 30.17
N LYS A 105 40.81 -35.33 30.72
CA LYS A 105 41.35 -36.35 31.64
C LYS A 105 40.58 -36.31 32.97
N GLY A 106 39.40 -36.92 32.99
CA GLY A 106 38.46 -36.91 34.11
C GLY A 106 37.19 -37.69 33.74
N ARG A 107 36.43 -38.08 34.77
CA ARG A 107 35.26 -38.99 34.74
C ARG A 107 34.45 -38.94 33.42
N PRO A 108 34.11 -40.09 32.79
CA PRO A 108 33.45 -40.12 31.49
C PRO A 108 32.11 -39.39 31.53
N ARG A 109 32.04 -38.26 30.82
CA ARG A 109 30.79 -37.55 30.55
C ARG A 109 30.15 -38.21 29.32
N PRO A 110 28.81 -38.40 29.27
CA PRO A 110 28.15 -38.91 28.08
C PRO A 110 28.51 -38.02 26.89
N ALA A 111 28.89 -38.63 25.76
CA ALA A 111 29.14 -37.90 24.52
C ALA A 111 27.87 -37.12 24.17
N GLN A 112 27.94 -35.78 24.22
CA GLN A 112 26.85 -34.96 23.72
C GLN A 112 26.90 -34.99 22.18
N PRO A 113 25.77 -35.28 21.51
CA PRO A 113 25.71 -35.23 20.06
C PRO A 113 26.06 -33.82 19.58
N THR A 114 26.88 -33.74 18.53
CA THR A 114 27.18 -32.48 17.84
C THR A 114 25.96 -32.04 17.05
N THR A 115 25.34 -30.94 17.48
CA THR A 115 24.19 -30.32 16.82
C THR A 115 24.65 -29.07 16.09
N ARG A 116 24.31 -28.96 14.80
CA ARG A 116 24.51 -27.75 14.00
C ARG A 116 23.18 -27.02 13.85
N SER A 117 23.11 -25.77 14.28
CA SER A 117 21.97 -24.87 14.02
C SER A 117 22.36 -23.84 12.97
N TYR A 118 21.43 -23.57 12.05
CA TYR A 118 21.58 -22.59 10.97
C TYR A 118 20.59 -21.46 11.21
N SER A 119 21.08 -20.22 11.16
CA SER A 119 20.26 -19.00 11.18
C SER A 119 20.55 -18.16 9.94
N TYR A 120 19.55 -17.42 9.49
CA TYR A 120 19.64 -16.58 8.29
C TYR A 120 19.22 -15.16 8.62
N SER A 121 19.95 -14.20 8.09
CA SER A 121 19.60 -12.79 8.15
C SER A 121 19.76 -12.11 6.79
N LEU A 122 19.05 -11.01 6.60
CA LEU A 122 19.24 -10.11 5.46
C LEU A 122 18.93 -8.66 5.85
N SER A 123 19.49 -7.72 5.10
CA SER A 123 19.05 -6.32 5.13
C SER A 123 18.19 -6.03 3.89
N LEU A 124 17.13 -5.24 4.04
CA LEU A 124 16.23 -4.89 2.95
C LEU A 124 15.69 -3.47 3.06
N ALA A 125 15.37 -2.88 1.92
CA ALA A 125 14.67 -1.60 1.82
C ALA A 125 13.32 -1.80 1.13
N ILE A 126 12.28 -1.18 1.70
CA ILE A 126 10.89 -1.31 1.25
C ILE A 126 10.30 0.07 1.00
N ALA A 127 9.98 0.39 -0.25
CA ALA A 127 9.22 1.58 -0.62
C ALA A 127 7.75 1.42 -0.23
N ILE A 128 7.12 2.47 0.30
CA ILE A 128 5.75 2.40 0.81
C ILE A 128 4.80 3.28 0.01
N CYS A 129 5.12 4.57 -0.15
CA CYS A 129 4.27 5.49 -0.90
C CYS A 129 5.04 6.72 -1.38
N GLU A 130 4.46 7.43 -2.35
CA GLU A 130 4.95 8.72 -2.82
C GLU A 130 4.68 9.83 -1.81
N GLY A 131 5.66 10.72 -1.63
CA GLY A 131 5.57 11.98 -0.90
C GLY A 131 5.89 11.88 0.57
N GLU A 132 5.89 13.04 1.23
CA GLU A 132 6.26 13.15 2.64
C GLU A 132 5.18 12.58 3.57
N ILE A 133 5.55 11.59 4.37
CA ILE A 133 4.70 11.03 5.43
C ILE A 133 4.97 11.74 6.76
N THR A 134 3.92 11.94 7.55
CA THR A 134 4.06 12.48 8.91
C THR A 134 4.55 11.44 9.90
N HIS A 135 4.07 10.21 9.77
CA HIS A 135 4.34 9.15 10.71
C HIS A 135 4.13 7.77 10.08
N LEU A 136 4.98 6.83 10.46
CA LEU A 136 4.81 5.41 10.25
C LEU A 136 4.45 4.79 11.60
N GLY A 137 3.24 4.24 11.70
CA GLY A 137 2.68 3.69 12.92
C GLY A 137 2.99 2.21 13.08
N ARG A 138 1.94 1.40 13.18
CA ARG A 138 2.06 -0.05 13.35
C ARG A 138 2.70 -0.74 12.15
N VAL A 139 3.47 -1.77 12.45
CA VAL A 139 4.14 -2.63 11.47
C VAL A 139 3.62 -4.04 11.66
N TRP A 140 3.33 -4.72 10.55
CA TRP A 140 2.97 -6.13 10.58
C TRP A 140 3.87 -6.94 9.64
N ALA A 141 4.26 -8.13 10.08
CA ALA A 141 4.98 -9.12 9.31
C ALA A 141 4.12 -10.39 9.21
N ASP A 142 3.81 -10.84 8.00
CA ASP A 142 2.93 -11.98 7.72
C ASP A 142 1.54 -11.93 8.37
N GLY A 143 1.10 -10.74 8.77
CA GLY A 143 -0.20 -10.50 9.40
C GLY A 143 -0.12 -10.20 10.89
N ASP A 144 0.95 -10.63 11.56
CA ASP A 144 1.17 -10.41 12.99
C ASP A 144 1.80 -9.04 13.23
N GLU A 145 1.33 -8.35 14.27
CA GLU A 145 1.85 -7.03 14.64
C GLU A 145 3.20 -7.21 15.34
N ILE A 146 4.20 -6.50 14.85
CA ILE A 146 5.54 -6.48 15.44
C ILE A 146 5.82 -5.07 15.99
N ALA A 147 6.56 -5.03 17.10
CA ALA A 147 7.02 -3.76 17.63
C ALA A 147 8.05 -3.16 16.66
N PRO A 148 7.95 -1.88 16.25
CA PRO A 148 8.96 -1.25 15.41
C PRO A 148 10.36 -1.34 16.02
N ASP A 149 10.47 -1.29 17.35
CA ASP A 149 11.72 -1.35 18.10
C ASP A 149 12.30 -2.77 18.24
N SER A 150 11.54 -3.81 17.88
CA SER A 150 12.05 -5.19 17.90
C SER A 150 12.89 -5.53 16.67
N ILE A 151 12.91 -4.66 15.67
CA ILE A 151 13.72 -4.79 14.45
C ILE A 151 14.54 -3.52 14.26
N THR A 152 15.74 -3.64 13.68
CA THR A 152 16.58 -2.50 13.36
C THR A 152 16.03 -1.79 12.13
N MET A 153 15.01 -0.95 12.32
CA MET A 153 14.31 -0.26 11.23
C MET A 153 14.59 1.24 11.23
N ARG A 154 14.97 1.76 10.06
CA ARG A 154 15.06 3.20 9.78
C ARG A 154 13.95 3.63 8.83
N VAL A 155 13.29 4.74 9.16
CA VAL A 155 12.18 5.29 8.38
C VAL A 155 12.64 6.53 7.64
N TYR A 156 12.50 6.51 6.31
CA TYR A 156 12.68 7.65 5.44
C TYR A 156 11.32 8.21 5.05
N ARG A 157 11.09 9.48 5.37
CA ARG A 157 9.76 10.08 5.26
C ARG A 157 9.35 10.41 3.83
N GLY A 158 10.25 10.31 2.85
CA GLY A 158 9.97 10.72 1.47
C GLY A 158 10.13 12.22 1.24
N THR A 159 10.94 12.89 2.06
CA THR A 159 11.26 14.30 1.86
C THR A 159 12.11 14.49 0.61
N ARG A 160 12.18 15.72 0.09
CA ARG A 160 13.01 16.05 -1.07
C ARG A 160 14.49 16.20 -0.73
N ASP A 161 14.82 16.39 0.54
CA ASP A 161 16.16 16.60 1.07
C ASP A 161 16.76 15.36 1.73
N GLN A 162 16.03 14.24 1.79
CA GLN A 162 16.57 13.01 2.36
C GLN A 162 17.84 12.55 1.62
N LEU A 163 18.72 11.93 2.40
CA LEU A 163 20.01 11.42 1.96
C LEU A 163 19.92 9.90 1.74
N PRO A 164 20.86 9.32 0.96
CA PRO A 164 20.98 7.86 0.84
C PRO A 164 21.11 7.18 2.21
N ASP A 165 20.66 5.92 2.29
CA ASP A 165 20.79 5.15 3.52
C ASP A 165 22.24 4.67 3.72
N PRO A 166 22.83 4.86 4.91
CA PRO A 166 24.23 4.53 5.16
C PRO A 166 24.53 3.03 5.14
N CYS A 167 23.57 2.15 5.43
CA CYS A 167 23.75 0.70 5.32
C CYS A 167 23.78 0.26 3.88
N ILE A 168 22.87 0.79 3.08
CA ILE A 168 22.89 0.54 1.63
C ILE A 168 24.21 1.07 1.06
N GLU A 169 24.67 2.26 1.45
CA GLU A 169 25.96 2.81 1.01
C GLU A 169 27.17 1.98 1.49
N ALA A 170 27.09 1.38 2.68
CA ALA A 170 28.14 0.50 3.17
C ALA A 170 28.28 -0.78 2.33
N VAL A 171 27.18 -1.25 1.72
CA VAL A 171 27.16 -2.45 0.87
C VAL A 171 27.47 -2.12 -0.60
N GLU A 172 26.76 -1.14 -1.17
CA GLU A 172 26.82 -0.80 -2.60
C GLU A 172 27.97 0.18 -2.93
N GLY A 173 28.54 0.83 -1.90
CA GLY A 173 29.55 1.87 -2.02
C GLY A 173 28.97 3.28 -1.93
N ALA A 174 29.73 4.16 -1.27
CA ALA A 174 29.37 5.56 -1.08
C ALA A 174 29.16 6.28 -2.42
N GLY A 175 28.04 7.00 -2.55
CA GLY A 175 27.68 7.73 -3.77
C GLY A 175 27.08 6.89 -4.90
N SER A 176 27.02 5.56 -4.75
CA SER A 176 26.34 4.66 -5.71
C SER A 176 24.86 4.45 -5.39
N VAL A 177 24.40 4.92 -4.22
CA VAL A 177 23.05 4.66 -3.71
C VAL A 177 22.12 5.84 -3.98
N PRO A 178 20.94 5.59 -4.58
CA PRO A 178 19.94 6.64 -4.72
C PRO A 178 19.34 7.02 -3.36
N ALA A 179 19.09 8.32 -3.16
CA ALA A 179 18.43 8.81 -1.96
C ALA A 179 16.89 8.59 -1.95
N TYR A 180 16.33 7.99 -3.01
CA TYR A 180 14.89 7.76 -3.19
C TYR A 180 13.98 8.97 -2.86
N ARG A 181 14.46 10.20 -3.14
CA ARG A 181 13.78 11.45 -2.75
C ARG A 181 12.35 11.51 -3.28
N GLY A 182 11.42 11.88 -2.41
CA GLY A 182 10.00 11.89 -2.75
C GLY A 182 9.31 10.53 -2.60
N ILE A 183 10.00 9.47 -2.17
CA ILE A 183 9.42 8.18 -1.81
C ILE A 183 9.66 7.93 -0.34
N ALA A 184 8.59 7.68 0.42
CA ALA A 184 8.70 7.18 1.78
C ALA A 184 9.06 5.70 1.73
N TYR A 185 10.15 5.32 2.37
CA TYR A 185 10.66 3.95 2.42
C TYR A 185 11.21 3.62 3.80
N VAL A 186 11.35 2.34 4.08
CA VAL A 186 11.99 1.84 5.30
C VAL A 186 13.17 0.98 4.94
N VAL A 187 14.22 1.02 5.76
CA VAL A 187 15.34 0.10 5.70
C VAL A 187 15.32 -0.73 6.97
N ILE A 188 15.34 -2.05 6.82
CA ILE A 188 15.46 -3.01 7.91
C ILE A 188 16.84 -3.65 7.79
N GLU A 189 17.66 -3.48 8.82
CA GLU A 189 18.99 -4.07 8.88
C GLU A 189 18.98 -5.40 9.63
N ASP A 190 19.78 -6.35 9.12
CA ASP A 190 20.07 -7.63 9.77
C ASP A 190 18.83 -8.34 10.33
N LEU A 191 17.76 -8.37 9.53
CA LEU A 191 16.50 -9.01 9.89
C LEU A 191 16.73 -10.51 10.12
N ASP A 192 16.55 -10.96 11.37
CA ASP A 192 16.56 -12.40 11.68
C ASP A 192 15.34 -13.09 11.07
N LEU A 193 15.58 -14.03 10.18
CA LEU A 193 14.56 -14.82 9.51
C LEU A 193 14.13 -16.05 10.29
N GLY A 194 14.81 -16.39 11.38
CA GLY A 194 14.49 -17.55 12.21
C GLY A 194 13.03 -17.53 12.68
N GLN A 195 12.54 -16.36 13.08
CA GLN A 195 11.14 -16.15 13.48
C GLN A 195 10.13 -16.21 12.33
N PHE A 196 10.60 -16.10 11.07
CA PHE A 196 9.78 -16.12 9.86
C PHE A 196 9.96 -17.41 9.05
N ALA A 197 10.34 -18.52 9.69
CA ALA A 197 10.60 -19.79 9.03
C ALA A 197 11.62 -19.68 7.89
N ASN A 198 12.65 -18.85 8.08
CA ASN A 198 13.75 -18.62 7.13
C ASN A 198 13.32 -18.09 5.76
N ARG A 199 12.23 -17.30 5.71
CA ARG A 199 11.80 -16.58 4.50
C ARG A 199 11.64 -15.09 4.80
N VAL A 200 11.69 -14.26 3.76
CA VAL A 200 11.32 -12.85 3.87
C VAL A 200 9.81 -12.75 4.12
N PRO A 201 9.36 -12.19 5.26
CA PRO A 201 7.93 -12.07 5.56
C PRO A 201 7.28 -10.97 4.73
N GLN A 202 5.95 -11.02 4.63
CA GLN A 202 5.15 -9.99 3.98
C GLN A 202 4.97 -8.80 4.94
N PHE A 203 5.64 -7.69 4.64
CA PHE A 203 5.55 -6.47 5.45
C PHE A 203 4.42 -5.56 4.98
N THR A 204 3.67 -5.08 5.96
CA THR A 204 2.68 -4.02 5.76
C THR A 204 2.81 -2.97 6.86
N PHE A 205 2.54 -1.72 6.51
CA PHE A 205 2.82 -0.56 7.35
C PHE A 205 1.60 0.32 7.46
N GLU A 206 1.33 0.82 8.66
CA GLU A 206 0.38 1.90 8.86
C GLU A 206 1.05 3.23 8.57
N VAL A 207 0.57 3.93 7.55
CA VAL A 207 1.14 5.21 7.12
C VAL A 207 0.14 6.31 7.38
N ALA A 208 0.59 7.39 8.01
CA ALA A 208 -0.12 8.65 8.10
C ALA A 208 0.50 9.67 7.15
N ARG A 209 -0.21 9.97 6.06
CA ARG A 209 0.20 10.96 5.06
C ARG A 209 -0.89 12.02 4.90
N PRO A 210 -0.69 13.27 5.34
CA PRO A 210 -1.66 14.32 5.11
C PRO A 210 -1.74 14.66 3.61
N ALA A 211 -2.81 15.34 3.21
CA ALA A 211 -2.84 15.98 1.90
C ALA A 211 -1.68 17.00 1.78
N PRO A 212 -1.08 17.17 0.59
CA PRO A 212 -0.06 18.20 0.33
C PRO A 212 -0.59 19.61 0.65
N ALA A 213 0.30 20.52 1.02
CA ALA A 213 -0.07 21.89 1.38
C ALA A 213 -0.63 22.68 0.21
N GLU A 214 -0.16 22.34 -0.99
CA GLU A 214 -0.56 22.91 -2.26
C GLU A 214 -1.94 22.42 -2.71
N ALA A 215 -2.47 21.36 -2.10
CA ALA A 215 -3.82 20.89 -2.39
C ALA A 215 -4.87 21.93 -1.96
N PRO A 216 -6.02 22.03 -2.63
CA PRO A 216 -7.09 22.94 -2.22
C PRO A 216 -7.50 22.71 -0.76
N GLY A 217 -7.36 23.74 0.09
CA GLY A 217 -7.64 23.65 1.52
C GLY A 217 -6.57 22.95 2.36
N GLY A 218 -5.45 22.53 1.77
CA GLY A 218 -4.33 21.85 2.44
C GLY A 218 -3.71 22.70 3.56
N ALA A 219 -3.40 23.96 3.27
CA ALA A 219 -2.82 24.89 4.25
C ALA A 219 -3.71 25.13 5.49
N SER A 220 -5.04 25.03 5.34
CA SER A 220 -5.99 25.15 6.45
C SER A 220 -6.31 23.82 7.14
N ALA A 221 -5.84 22.69 6.59
CA ALA A 221 -6.12 21.38 7.14
C ALA A 221 -5.44 21.23 8.52
N PRO A 222 -6.06 20.54 9.49
CA PRO A 222 -5.49 20.37 10.83
C PRO A 222 -4.07 19.80 10.82
N ALA A 223 -3.72 18.94 9.86
CA ALA A 223 -2.38 18.37 9.77
C ALA A 223 -1.27 19.40 9.49
N GLN A 224 -1.60 20.60 8.99
CA GLN A 224 -0.63 21.64 8.62
C GLN A 224 -0.88 22.96 9.33
N GLY A 225 -2.15 23.36 9.50
CA GLY A 225 -2.54 24.63 10.11
C GLY A 225 -2.47 24.61 11.64
N LEU A 226 -2.47 23.43 12.27
CA LEU A 226 -2.41 23.29 13.71
C LEU A 226 -0.96 23.42 14.20
N ARG A 227 -0.64 24.57 14.80
CA ARG A 227 0.72 24.86 15.31
C ARG A 227 1.03 24.14 16.62
N ALA A 228 0.04 24.05 17.51
CA ALA A 228 0.17 23.39 18.80
C ALA A 228 -1.21 23.06 19.36
N VAL A 229 -1.31 21.92 20.05
CA VAL A 229 -2.40 21.58 20.96
C VAL A 229 -1.77 21.08 22.24
N ALA A 230 -2.04 21.78 23.35
CA ALA A 230 -1.66 21.38 24.69
C ALA A 230 -2.92 21.08 25.50
N LEU A 231 -3.60 20.00 25.13
CA LEU A 231 -4.78 19.49 25.82
C LEU A 231 -4.59 17.98 26.00
N LEU A 232 -4.31 17.55 27.23
CA LEU A 232 -4.27 16.15 27.63
C LEU A 232 -5.49 15.88 28.52
N PRO A 233 -6.67 15.60 27.95
CA PRO A 233 -7.83 15.25 28.75
C PRO A 233 -7.60 13.86 29.33
N GLY A 234 -7.13 13.79 30.58
CA GLY A 234 -6.79 12.52 31.21
C GLY A 234 -5.89 12.60 32.44
N SER A 235 -5.89 13.69 33.22
CA SER A 235 -5.29 13.67 34.57
C SER A 235 -6.18 12.87 35.52
N GLY A 236 -6.39 11.58 35.23
CA GLY A 236 -7.04 10.65 36.13
C GLY A 236 -6.06 10.26 37.22
N GLU A 237 -6.52 10.28 38.47
CA GLU A 237 -5.79 9.84 39.67
C GLU A 237 -5.22 8.42 39.60
N TYR A 238 -5.61 7.63 38.59
CA TYR A 238 -5.19 6.25 38.34
C TYR A 238 -4.19 6.07 37.18
N ALA A 239 -3.75 7.13 36.50
CA ALA A 239 -2.86 7.00 35.33
C ALA A 239 -1.49 6.37 35.66
N LEU A 240 -1.09 6.36 36.93
CA LEU A 240 0.14 5.72 37.44
C LEU A 240 -0.15 4.60 38.47
N ALA A 241 -1.41 4.20 38.65
CA ALA A 241 -1.75 3.18 39.62
C ALA A 241 -1.31 1.79 39.12
N THR A 242 -0.48 1.10 39.90
CA THR A 242 -0.06 -0.28 39.63
C THR A 242 -1.07 -1.32 40.13
N SER A 243 -2.22 -0.89 40.64
CA SER A 243 -3.33 -1.73 41.09
C SER A 243 -4.67 -1.03 40.79
N PRO A 244 -5.70 -1.79 40.39
CA PRO A 244 -7.02 -1.26 40.00
C PRO A 244 -7.78 -0.58 41.13
#